data_AF-A0A060YQD4-F1
#
_entry.id   AF-A0A060YQD4-F1
#
_cell.length_a   1.000
_cell.length_b   1.000
_cell.length_c   1.000
_cell.angle_alpha   90.00
_cell.angle_beta   90.00
_cell.angle_gamma   90.00
#
_symmetry.space_group_name_H-M   'P 1'
#
loop_
_entity.id
_entity.type
_entity.pdbx_description
1 polymer ?
#
loop_
_entity_poly.entity_id
_entity_poly.type
_entity_poly.pdbx_seq_one_letter_code
_entity_poly.pdbx_strand_id
1 'polypeptide(L)'
;MDGNTDFSGVSDECTAEYILSNVAEVVERILTFVPTKSLLQIACVCRLWMNCARRVLRVQQKLTWVSASGPSNYDGHALCHSLAEEVENVYLLPKTVLVMVDSDTFSGQDSCYKQKKARKTHHSPDSVEELNRLFPNGCDIMAIATPGVVLTPSGSHSGPPEEFQEGEAGYAIMFPRMEGVDIRPFHFCKRTISESHLEEAG
;
A
#
# COMPACT_ATOMS: atom_id res chain seq x y z
N MET A 1 14.45 -12.67 71.51
CA MET A 1 15.85 -13.10 71.39
C MET A 1 15.84 -14.33 70.51
N ASP A 2 16.66 -14.27 69.45
CA ASP A 2 17.17 -15.33 68.56
C ASP A 2 16.15 -16.20 67.80
N GLY A 3 16.24 -16.40 66.49
CA GLY A 3 17.29 -16.06 65.55
C GLY A 3 16.88 -16.39 64.11
N ASN A 4 17.70 -15.86 63.21
CA ASN A 4 17.84 -16.12 61.78
C ASN A 4 17.08 -17.32 61.17
N THR A 5 16.26 -17.07 60.14
CA THR A 5 15.87 -18.10 59.17
C THR A 5 15.98 -17.51 57.77
N ASP A 6 16.83 -18.13 56.97
CA ASP A 6 17.21 -17.76 55.62
C ASP A 6 15.99 -17.66 54.69
N PHE A 7 15.81 -16.48 54.07
CA PHE A 7 15.06 -16.37 52.83
C PHE A 7 16.06 -16.39 51.67
N SER A 8 16.43 -17.61 51.29
CA SER A 8 17.08 -17.87 50.02
C SER A 8 16.04 -17.86 48.91
N GLY A 9 16.29 -17.07 47.87
CA GLY A 9 15.78 -17.28 46.53
C GLY A 9 14.35 -16.82 46.25
N VAL A 10 14.21 -15.57 45.80
CA VAL A 10 13.34 -15.28 44.67
C VAL A 10 14.17 -14.50 43.67
N SER A 11 14.34 -15.14 42.52
CA SER A 11 15.02 -14.69 41.33
C SER A 11 14.84 -13.18 41.11
N ASP A 12 15.95 -12.45 41.12
CA ASP A 12 16.09 -11.30 40.23
C ASP A 12 15.85 -11.88 38.82
N GLU A 13 14.61 -11.85 38.35
CA GLU A 13 14.33 -11.86 36.92
C GLU A 13 15.02 -10.62 36.39
N CYS A 14 16.29 -10.80 36.09
CA CYS A 14 17.12 -9.89 35.36
C CYS A 14 16.32 -9.56 34.10
N THR A 15 15.63 -8.42 34.11
CA THR A 15 15.32 -7.63 32.93
C THR A 15 16.66 -7.34 32.28
N ALA A 16 17.20 -8.34 31.59
CA ALA A 16 18.26 -8.20 30.63
C ALA A 16 17.62 -7.46 29.45
N GLU A 17 17.48 -6.16 29.67
CA GLU A 17 17.30 -5.14 28.65
C GLU A 17 18.25 -5.52 27.51
N TYR A 18 17.68 -5.86 26.35
CA TYR A 18 18.39 -6.42 25.21
C TYR A 18 19.58 -5.51 24.82
N ILE A 19 20.78 -5.77 25.36
CA ILE A 19 22.00 -5.13 24.89
C ILE A 19 22.30 -5.79 23.55
N LEU A 20 21.93 -5.11 22.47
CA LEU A 20 22.29 -5.52 21.11
C LEU A 20 23.82 -5.60 21.04
N SER A 21 24.33 -6.84 21.02
CA SER A 21 25.77 -7.13 21.14
C SER A 21 26.52 -6.89 19.83
N ASN A 22 25.79 -6.73 18.72
CA ASN A 22 26.34 -6.59 17.38
C ASN A 22 25.85 -5.31 16.70
N VAL A 23 26.78 -4.52 16.16
CA VAL A 23 26.49 -3.31 15.37
C VAL A 23 25.55 -3.61 14.20
N ALA A 24 25.65 -4.79 13.59
CA ALA A 24 24.76 -5.18 12.50
C ALA A 24 23.28 -5.28 12.94
N GLU A 25 23.02 -5.77 14.16
CA GLU A 25 21.67 -5.88 14.72
C GLU A 25 21.10 -4.50 15.03
N VAL A 26 21.92 -3.61 15.60
CA VAL A 26 21.53 -2.21 15.86
C VAL A 26 21.16 -1.51 14.55
N VAL A 27 22.02 -1.63 13.53
CA VAL A 27 21.74 -1.05 12.21
C VAL A 27 20.47 -1.63 11.62
N GLU A 28 20.29 -2.95 11.65
CA GLU A 28 19.09 -3.60 11.11
C GLU A 28 17.80 -3.13 11.82
N ARG A 29 17.82 -2.99 13.15
CA ARG A 29 16.69 -2.45 13.92
C ARG A 29 16.38 -0.99 13.62
N ILE A 30 17.38 -0.18 13.32
CA ILE A 30 17.16 1.20 12.86
C ILE A 30 16.51 1.17 11.47
N LEU A 31 17.05 0.34 10.57
CA LEU A 31 16.59 0.25 9.19
C LEU A 31 15.17 -0.31 9.05
N THR A 32 14.64 -1.08 10.02
CA THR A 32 13.24 -1.53 9.98
C THR A 32 12.22 -0.40 10.03
N PHE A 33 12.59 0.79 10.49
CA PHE A 33 11.73 1.98 10.53
C PHE A 33 11.92 2.92 9.34
N VAL A 34 12.71 2.51 8.34
CA VAL A 34 13.04 3.34 7.19
C VAL A 34 12.25 2.89 5.96
N PRO A 35 11.62 3.81 5.20
CA PRO A 35 10.92 3.49 3.94
C PRO A 35 11.82 2.87 2.86
N THR A 36 11.26 2.16 1.87
CA THR A 36 12.05 1.49 0.82
C THR A 36 12.94 2.45 0.07
N LYS A 37 12.40 3.60 -0.35
CA LYS A 37 13.11 4.59 -1.17
C LYS A 37 14.42 4.98 -0.48
N SER A 38 14.36 5.25 0.82
CA SER A 38 15.52 5.55 1.66
C SER A 38 16.42 4.32 1.88
N LEU A 39 15.85 3.12 2.09
CA LEU A 39 16.62 1.87 2.21
C LEU A 39 17.45 1.55 0.96
N LEU A 40 16.90 1.80 -0.24
CA LEU A 40 17.62 1.63 -1.50
C LEU A 40 18.80 2.59 -1.63
N GLN A 41 18.67 3.83 -1.15
CA GLN A 41 19.78 4.79 -1.09
C GLN A 41 20.83 4.38 -0.04
N ILE A 42 20.37 4.00 1.15
CA ILE A 42 21.20 3.51 2.27
C ILE A 42 22.01 2.28 1.87
N ALA A 43 21.48 1.42 1.01
CA ALA A 43 22.18 0.25 0.51
C ALA A 43 23.48 0.59 -0.27
N CYS A 44 23.68 1.85 -0.67
CA CYS A 44 24.88 2.33 -1.35
C CYS A 44 25.96 2.89 -0.40
N VAL A 45 25.70 3.02 0.90
CA VAL A 45 26.60 3.71 1.85
C VAL A 45 27.85 2.87 2.17
N CYS A 46 27.67 1.63 2.63
CA CYS A 46 28.76 0.69 2.89
C CYS A 46 28.26 -0.76 2.88
N ARG A 47 29.18 -1.74 2.93
CA ARG A 47 28.82 -3.18 2.87
C ARG A 47 27.88 -3.61 4.00
N LEU A 48 28.10 -3.10 5.22
CA LEU A 48 27.24 -3.43 6.36
C LEU A 48 25.80 -2.94 6.11
N TRP A 49 25.66 -1.67 5.71
CA TRP A 49 24.36 -1.03 5.45
C TRP A 49 23.66 -1.69 4.26
N MET A 50 24.39 -2.03 3.20
CA MET A 50 23.86 -2.80 2.07
C MET A 50 23.27 -4.14 2.52
N ASN A 51 24.01 -4.90 3.34
CA ASN A 51 23.58 -6.22 3.78
C ASN A 51 22.41 -6.16 4.78
N CYS A 52 22.38 -5.17 5.68
CA CYS A 52 21.25 -4.95 6.59
C CYS A 52 20.01 -4.48 5.83
N ALA A 53 20.12 -3.48 4.95
CA ALA A 53 19.01 -2.97 4.14
C ALA A 53 18.38 -4.08 3.27
N ARG A 54 19.21 -4.91 2.61
CA ARG A 54 18.71 -6.06 1.83
C ARG A 54 18.05 -7.15 2.67
N ARG A 55 18.35 -7.25 3.97
CA ARG A 55 17.66 -8.19 4.88
C ARG A 55 16.33 -7.61 5.34
N VAL A 56 16.31 -6.34 5.75
CA VAL A 56 15.07 -5.63 6.10
C VAL A 56 14.07 -5.67 4.94
N LEU A 57 14.50 -5.36 3.71
CA LEU A 57 13.65 -5.40 2.51
C LEU A 57 13.11 -6.80 2.19
N ARG A 58 13.75 -7.87 2.65
CA ARG A 58 13.28 -9.25 2.43
C ARG A 58 12.27 -9.71 3.48
N VAL A 59 12.37 -9.18 4.70
CA VAL A 59 11.57 -9.63 5.86
C VAL A 59 10.33 -8.74 6.06
N GLN A 60 10.36 -7.49 5.61
CA GLN A 60 9.16 -6.68 5.64
C GLN A 60 8.08 -7.33 4.76
N GLN A 61 6.85 -7.34 5.26
CA GLN A 61 5.64 -7.78 4.53
C GLN A 61 4.48 -6.81 4.77
N LYS A 62 4.78 -5.58 5.17
CA LYS A 62 3.76 -4.58 5.49
C LYS A 62 3.07 -4.14 4.21
N LEU A 63 1.77 -4.41 4.10
CA LEU A 63 0.93 -3.82 3.07
C LEU A 63 0.66 -2.35 3.41
N THR A 64 0.54 -1.53 2.38
CA THR A 64 0.14 -0.12 2.51
C THR A 64 -1.19 0.06 1.79
N TRP A 65 -2.04 0.92 2.31
CA TRP A 65 -3.27 1.31 1.65
C TRP A 65 -3.46 2.82 1.77
N VAL A 66 -4.20 3.38 0.83
CA VAL A 66 -4.46 4.81 0.74
C VAL A 66 -5.90 4.99 0.32
N SER A 67 -6.62 5.89 0.98
CA SER A 67 -7.90 6.38 0.51
C SER A 67 -7.85 7.89 0.30
N ALA A 68 -8.63 8.37 -0.65
CA ALA A 68 -8.80 9.79 -0.90
C ALA A 68 -10.25 10.07 -1.25
N SER A 69 -10.73 11.24 -0.86
CA SER A 69 -12.08 11.71 -1.16
C SER A 69 -12.11 13.23 -1.23
N GLY A 70 -13.00 13.76 -2.06
CA GLY A 70 -13.22 15.20 -2.21
C GLY A 70 -12.52 15.79 -3.44
N PRO A 71 -12.77 17.07 -3.73
CA PRO A 71 -12.25 17.71 -4.92
C PRO A 71 -10.72 17.80 -4.87
N SER A 72 -10.05 17.38 -5.94
CA SER A 72 -8.62 17.62 -6.09
C SER A 72 -8.35 19.12 -6.26
N ASN A 73 -7.42 19.66 -5.46
CA ASN A 73 -6.93 21.04 -5.63
C ASN A 73 -5.87 21.15 -6.74
N TYR A 74 -5.53 20.02 -7.36
CA TYR A 74 -4.48 19.82 -8.34
C TYR A 74 -5.06 19.19 -9.62
N ASP A 75 -4.32 19.24 -10.73
CA ASP A 75 -4.73 18.57 -11.97
C ASP A 75 -4.64 17.04 -11.75
N GLY A 76 -5.74 16.31 -11.97
CA GLY A 76 -5.83 14.85 -11.75
C GLY A 76 -6.84 14.42 -10.69
N HIS A 77 -7.05 13.10 -10.56
CA HIS A 77 -8.00 12.52 -9.60
C HIS A 77 -7.44 12.54 -8.16
N ALA A 78 -8.25 12.84 -7.15
CA ALA A 78 -7.82 12.95 -5.75
C ALA A 78 -7.00 11.74 -5.25
N LEU A 79 -7.39 10.53 -5.66
CA LEU A 79 -6.65 9.30 -5.34
C LEU A 79 -5.24 9.25 -5.94
N CYS A 80 -5.04 9.73 -7.17
CA CYS A 80 -3.71 9.74 -7.81
C CYS A 80 -2.74 10.63 -7.04
N HIS A 81 -3.21 11.79 -6.56
CA HIS A 81 -2.41 12.69 -5.73
C HIS A 81 -2.00 12.03 -4.42
N SER A 82 -2.96 11.48 -3.67
CA SER A 82 -2.65 10.79 -2.40
C SER A 82 -1.73 9.58 -2.61
N LEU A 83 -1.90 8.84 -3.70
CA LEU A 83 -1.00 7.75 -4.07
C LEU A 83 0.42 8.24 -4.38
N ALA A 84 0.57 9.36 -5.08
CA ALA A 84 1.89 9.90 -5.41
C ALA A 84 2.70 10.22 -4.14
N GLU A 85 2.06 10.78 -3.11
CA GLU A 85 2.70 11.06 -1.82
C GLU A 85 3.03 9.76 -1.06
N GLU A 86 2.09 8.82 -1.02
CA GLU A 86 2.22 7.59 -0.23
C GLU A 86 3.20 6.58 -0.83
N VAL A 87 3.28 6.49 -2.16
CA VAL A 87 4.27 5.65 -2.86
C VAL A 87 5.71 6.07 -2.52
N GLU A 88 5.96 7.34 -2.18
CA GLU A 88 7.29 7.74 -1.71
C GLU A 88 7.64 7.19 -0.32
N ASN A 89 6.60 6.91 0.50
CA ASN A 89 6.70 6.52 1.90
C ASN A 89 6.51 5.01 2.13
N VAL A 90 6.24 4.23 1.07
CA VAL A 90 6.08 2.78 1.22
C VAL A 90 7.36 2.12 1.72
N TYR A 91 7.18 1.14 2.60
CA TYR A 91 8.25 0.32 3.17
C TYR A 91 8.69 -0.80 2.25
N LEU A 92 7.83 -1.18 1.27
CA LEU A 92 8.16 -2.08 0.17
C LEU A 92 7.52 -1.58 -1.14
N LEU A 93 8.25 -1.73 -2.25
CA LEU A 93 7.69 -1.45 -3.58
C LEU A 93 6.56 -2.44 -3.88
N PRO A 94 5.37 -1.96 -4.28
CA PRO A 94 4.27 -2.84 -4.64
C PRO A 94 4.63 -3.67 -5.88
N LYS A 95 4.24 -4.95 -5.86
CA LYS A 95 4.23 -5.83 -7.02
C LYS A 95 2.85 -5.86 -7.66
N THR A 96 1.81 -5.69 -6.84
CA THR A 96 0.42 -5.64 -7.29
C THR A 96 -0.32 -4.53 -6.56
N VAL A 97 -1.19 -3.80 -7.26
CA VAL A 97 -2.02 -2.74 -6.69
C VAL A 97 -3.46 -3.02 -7.06
N LEU A 98 -4.33 -3.06 -6.05
CA LEU A 98 -5.78 -3.11 -6.22
C LEU A 98 -6.33 -1.71 -6.01
N VAL A 99 -7.00 -1.15 -7.01
CA VAL A 99 -7.61 0.18 -6.98
C VAL A 99 -9.13 0.05 -7.07
N MET A 100 -9.83 0.77 -6.20
CA MET A 100 -11.29 0.89 -6.20
C MET A 100 -11.66 2.35 -6.24
N VAL A 101 -12.42 2.73 -7.25
CA VAL A 101 -12.70 4.13 -7.60
C VAL A 101 -14.12 4.28 -8.10
N ASP A 102 -14.66 5.48 -7.93
CA ASP A 102 -15.95 5.82 -8.52
C ASP A 102 -15.85 5.81 -10.07
N SER A 103 -16.82 5.17 -10.72
CA SER A 103 -16.82 5.01 -12.18
C SER A 103 -17.01 6.33 -12.93
N ASP A 104 -17.75 7.27 -12.34
CA ASP A 104 -18.17 8.50 -13.00
C ASP A 104 -17.06 9.56 -12.96
N THR A 105 -16.17 9.48 -11.95
CA THR A 105 -15.04 10.41 -11.80
C THR A 105 -13.72 9.88 -12.34
N PHE A 106 -13.49 8.56 -12.32
CA PHE A 106 -12.19 7.99 -12.69
C PHE A 106 -12.07 7.60 -14.17
N SER A 107 -13.19 7.26 -14.84
CA SER A 107 -13.16 6.97 -16.27
C SER A 107 -13.21 8.27 -17.07
N GLY A 108 -12.05 8.74 -17.50
CA GLY A 108 -11.96 9.85 -18.44
C GLY A 108 -12.75 9.54 -19.71
N GLN A 109 -13.96 10.11 -19.84
CA GLN A 109 -14.80 10.12 -21.05
C GLN A 109 -14.79 8.84 -21.90
N ASP A 110 -15.22 7.67 -21.41
CA ASP A 110 -15.56 6.56 -22.33
C ASP A 110 -16.53 5.49 -21.78
N SER A 111 -17.63 5.92 -21.16
CA SER A 111 -18.79 5.04 -20.88
C SER A 111 -20.12 5.66 -21.36
N CYS A 112 -20.24 5.75 -22.69
CA CYS A 112 -21.44 5.61 -23.51
C CYS A 112 -22.85 6.07 -22.99
N TYR A 113 -23.42 7.04 -23.74
CA TYR A 113 -24.84 7.40 -23.96
C TYR A 113 -25.50 8.59 -23.20
N LYS A 114 -25.54 9.74 -23.91
CA LYS A 114 -26.46 10.92 -23.81
C LYS A 114 -26.25 11.78 -22.55
N GLN A 115 -25.93 13.08 -22.61
CA GLN A 115 -26.64 14.15 -23.32
C GLN A 115 -25.75 15.39 -23.55
N LYS A 116 -26.16 16.18 -24.54
CA LYS A 116 -25.60 17.48 -24.97
C LYS A 116 -25.44 18.48 -23.79
N LYS A 117 -24.27 19.13 -23.67
CA LYS A 117 -24.08 20.60 -23.88
C LYS A 117 -22.63 21.03 -23.54
N ALA A 118 -21.99 21.63 -24.55
CA ALA A 118 -20.98 22.71 -24.55
C ALA A 118 -19.88 22.80 -23.46
N ARG A 119 -18.63 22.88 -23.97
CA ARG A 119 -17.39 23.46 -23.39
C ARG A 119 -16.77 22.66 -22.24
N LYS A 120 -15.46 22.37 -22.18
CA LYS A 120 -14.26 22.79 -22.92
C LYS A 120 -13.29 21.59 -22.93
N THR A 121 -12.54 21.47 -24.03
CA THR A 121 -11.22 20.83 -24.09
C THR A 121 -10.34 21.31 -22.93
N HIS A 122 -10.07 20.44 -21.97
CA HIS A 122 -8.80 20.38 -21.26
C HIS A 122 -8.32 18.94 -21.43
N HIS A 123 -7.15 18.79 -22.03
CA HIS A 123 -6.49 17.51 -22.20
C HIS A 123 -5.84 17.18 -20.85
N SER A 124 -6.64 16.84 -19.84
CA SER A 124 -6.11 16.23 -18.63
C SER A 124 -5.57 14.84 -19.01
N PRO A 125 -4.47 14.37 -18.40
CA PRO A 125 -4.05 12.99 -18.57
C PRO A 125 -5.21 12.06 -18.18
N ASP A 126 -5.37 10.96 -18.92
CA ASP A 126 -6.27 9.88 -18.51
C ASP A 126 -5.84 9.43 -17.10
N SER A 127 -6.77 9.42 -16.13
CA SER A 127 -6.49 9.02 -14.75
C SER A 127 -5.86 7.63 -14.68
N VAL A 128 -6.14 6.78 -15.68
CA VAL A 128 -5.50 5.47 -15.85
C VAL A 128 -4.03 5.61 -16.23
N GLU A 129 -3.68 6.51 -17.15
CA GLU A 129 -2.27 6.77 -17.50
C GLU A 129 -1.50 7.37 -16.33
N GLU A 130 -2.11 8.30 -15.60
CA GLU A 130 -1.52 8.89 -14.40
C GLU A 130 -1.23 7.81 -13.36
N LEU A 131 -2.21 6.95 -13.07
CA LEU A 131 -2.08 5.84 -12.13
C LEU A 131 -0.95 4.88 -12.52
N ASN A 132 -0.82 4.54 -13.81
CA ASN A 132 0.26 3.67 -14.30
C ASN A 132 1.66 4.26 -14.10
N ARG A 133 1.80 5.59 -14.11
CA ARG A 133 3.10 6.28 -13.92
C ARG A 133 3.55 6.35 -12.47
N LEU A 134 2.63 6.15 -11.52
CA LEU A 134 2.96 6.20 -10.09
C LEU A 134 3.77 4.98 -9.62
N PHE A 135 3.61 3.83 -10.28
CA PHE A 135 4.17 2.57 -9.80
C PHE A 135 5.41 2.12 -10.58
N PRO A 136 6.28 1.29 -9.98
CA PRO A 136 7.44 0.74 -10.66
C PRO A 136 7.08 -0.11 -11.88
N ASN A 137 7.99 -0.19 -12.84
CA ASN A 137 7.86 -1.10 -13.98
C ASN A 137 7.64 -2.55 -13.53
N GLY A 138 6.63 -3.21 -14.08
CA GLY A 138 6.27 -4.59 -13.73
C GLY A 138 5.39 -4.72 -12.48
N CYS A 139 4.81 -3.61 -11.99
CA CYS A 139 3.72 -3.63 -11.04
C CYS A 139 2.40 -3.94 -11.75
N ASP A 140 1.68 -4.96 -11.31
CA ASP A 140 0.36 -5.31 -11.83
C ASP A 140 -0.71 -4.42 -11.20
N ILE A 141 -1.43 -3.63 -11.99
CA ILE A 141 -2.52 -2.76 -11.50
C ILE A 141 -3.86 -3.38 -11.87
N MET A 142 -4.67 -3.68 -10.86
CA MET A 142 -6.04 -4.16 -10.98
C MET A 142 -6.97 -3.05 -10.51
N ALA A 143 -7.92 -2.62 -11.34
CA ALA A 143 -8.86 -1.57 -10.99
C ALA A 143 -10.30 -2.09 -11.04
N ILE A 144 -11.10 -1.67 -10.05
CA ILE A 144 -12.54 -1.87 -9.99
C ILE A 144 -13.18 -0.48 -9.99
N ALA A 145 -14.00 -0.21 -11.00
CA ALA A 145 -14.78 1.02 -11.12
C ALA A 145 -16.26 0.71 -10.83
N THR A 146 -16.83 1.35 -9.81
CA THR A 146 -18.24 1.16 -9.42
C THR A 146 -18.89 2.50 -9.11
N PRO A 147 -20.22 2.65 -9.30
CA PRO A 147 -20.93 3.81 -8.78
C PRO A 147 -20.94 3.79 -7.26
N GLY A 148 -20.44 4.87 -6.66
CA GLY A 148 -20.32 5.02 -5.21
C GLY A 148 -19.19 4.18 -4.60
N VAL A 149 -18.53 4.73 -3.59
CA VAL A 149 -17.43 4.07 -2.88
C VAL A 149 -17.60 4.25 -1.37
N VAL A 150 -17.43 3.16 -0.63
CA VAL A 150 -17.29 3.19 0.83
C VAL A 150 -15.81 3.05 1.17
N LEU A 151 -15.25 4.03 1.89
CA LEU A 151 -13.84 4.03 2.28
C LEU A 151 -13.66 4.47 3.73
N THR A 152 -12.56 4.05 4.34
CA THR A 152 -12.12 4.57 5.65
C THR A 152 -11.07 5.65 5.40
N PRO A 153 -11.28 6.91 5.82
CA PRO A 153 -10.32 7.99 5.56
C PRO A 153 -8.91 7.70 6.09
N SER A 154 -7.90 7.87 5.22
CA SER A 154 -6.47 7.78 5.54
C SER A 154 -6.13 8.61 6.79
N GLY A 155 -5.46 8.00 7.76
CA GLY A 155 -5.02 8.66 9.00
C GLY A 155 -5.97 8.48 10.21
N SER A 156 -7.23 8.11 9.99
CA SER A 156 -8.12 7.72 11.09
C SER A 156 -8.08 6.20 11.30
N HIS A 157 -7.15 5.72 12.13
CA HIS A 157 -7.04 4.27 12.43
C HIS A 157 -8.26 3.71 13.19
N SER A 158 -9.26 4.53 13.51
CA SER A 158 -10.46 4.16 14.25
C SER A 158 -11.74 4.88 13.79
N GLY A 159 -11.72 5.57 12.65
CA GLY A 159 -12.90 6.25 12.11
C GLY A 159 -13.92 5.26 11.53
N PRO A 160 -15.23 5.56 11.58
CA PRO A 160 -16.20 4.78 10.84
C PRO A 160 -15.94 4.93 9.32
N PRO A 161 -16.20 3.89 8.51
CA PRO A 161 -16.23 4.04 7.07
C PRO A 161 -17.25 5.09 6.63
N GLU A 162 -16.92 5.84 5.58
CA GLU A 162 -17.75 6.89 5.00
C GLU A 162 -18.16 6.48 3.57
N GLU A 163 -19.44 6.72 3.24
CA GLU A 163 -20.01 6.45 1.91
C GLU A 163 -19.98 7.72 1.07
N PHE A 164 -19.36 7.62 -0.11
CA PHE A 164 -19.28 8.68 -1.10
C PHE A 164 -20.10 8.28 -2.33
N GLN A 165 -21.30 8.84 -2.46
CA GLN A 165 -22.18 8.63 -3.62
C GLN A 165 -21.89 9.59 -4.77
N GLU A 166 -21.36 10.77 -4.46
CA GLU A 166 -21.04 11.82 -5.43
C GLU A 166 -19.65 12.40 -5.13
N GLY A 167 -18.92 12.75 -6.18
CA GLY A 167 -17.59 13.34 -6.09
C GLY A 167 -16.46 12.32 -6.16
N GLU A 168 -15.23 12.81 -6.26
CA GLU A 168 -14.06 11.95 -6.38
C GLU A 168 -13.84 11.19 -5.08
N ALA A 169 -13.85 9.86 -5.17
CA ALA A 169 -13.56 8.99 -4.06
C ALA A 169 -12.92 7.70 -4.57
N GLY A 170 -11.99 7.18 -3.78
CA GLY A 170 -11.37 5.91 -4.08
C GLY A 170 -10.36 5.49 -3.04
N TYR A 171 -9.93 4.24 -3.15
CA TYR A 171 -8.85 3.69 -2.35
C TYR A 171 -8.02 2.71 -3.15
N ALA A 172 -6.79 2.52 -2.69
CA ALA A 172 -5.83 1.62 -3.28
C ALA A 172 -5.15 0.80 -2.19
N ILE A 173 -4.95 -0.48 -2.46
CA ILE A 173 -4.19 -1.41 -1.63
C ILE A 173 -2.95 -1.82 -2.42
N MET A 174 -1.79 -1.59 -1.81
CA MET A 174 -0.47 -1.88 -2.38
C MET A 174 0.08 -3.16 -1.75
N PHE A 175 0.15 -4.21 -2.56
CA PHE A 175 0.69 -5.50 -2.17
C PHE A 175 2.16 -5.59 -2.55
N PRO A 176 3.09 -5.64 -1.59
CA PRO A 176 4.47 -6.01 -1.87
C PRO A 176 4.56 -7.51 -2.20
N ARG A 177 5.75 -7.98 -2.56
CA ARG A 177 6.00 -9.42 -2.60
C ARG A 177 5.94 -9.98 -1.17
N MET A 178 4.91 -10.79 -0.90
CA MET A 178 4.72 -11.44 0.40
C MET A 178 5.06 -12.94 0.27
N GLU A 179 5.70 -13.49 1.29
CA GLU A 179 6.02 -14.93 1.30
C GLU A 179 4.73 -15.75 1.47
N GLY A 180 4.58 -16.80 0.67
CA GLY A 180 3.39 -17.66 0.70
C GLY A 180 2.15 -17.06 0.03
N VAL A 181 2.21 -15.84 -0.51
CA VAL A 181 1.10 -15.22 -1.24
C VAL A 181 1.51 -14.97 -2.69
N ASP A 182 0.74 -15.55 -3.61
CA ASP A 182 0.92 -15.38 -5.05
C ASP A 182 -0.35 -14.73 -5.63
N ILE A 183 -0.23 -13.46 -6.01
CA ILE A 183 -1.32 -12.71 -6.65
C ILE A 183 -1.02 -12.71 -8.15
N ARG A 184 -1.95 -13.26 -8.93
CA ARG A 184 -1.86 -13.31 -10.39
C ARG A 184 -3.08 -12.66 -11.03
N PRO A 185 -2.90 -11.69 -11.93
CA PRO A 185 -4.00 -11.18 -12.72
C PRO A 185 -4.52 -12.28 -13.66
N PHE A 186 -5.84 -12.42 -13.74
CA PHE A 186 -6.51 -13.28 -14.71
C PHE A 186 -7.54 -12.46 -15.49
N HIS A 187 -7.86 -12.92 -16.71
CA HIS A 187 -8.82 -12.24 -17.57
C HIS A 187 -9.98 -13.18 -17.90
N PHE A 188 -11.19 -12.78 -17.51
CA PHE A 188 -12.41 -13.42 -17.96
C PHE A 188 -12.93 -12.74 -19.22
N CYS A 189 -12.93 -13.45 -20.34
CA CYS A 189 -13.65 -12.98 -21.52
C CYS A 189 -15.15 -13.19 -21.29
N LYS A 190 -15.97 -12.13 -21.39
CA LYS A 190 -17.43 -12.16 -21.12
C LYS A 190 -18.21 -13.24 -21.90
N ARG A 191 -17.64 -13.80 -22.97
CA ARG A 191 -18.25 -14.84 -23.81
C ARG A 191 -17.89 -16.27 -23.39
N THR A 192 -16.99 -16.45 -22.44
CA THR A 192 -16.43 -17.76 -22.06
C THR A 192 -16.43 -18.00 -20.56
N ILE A 193 -17.20 -17.24 -19.75
CA ILE A 193 -17.37 -17.57 -18.33
C ILE A 193 -18.16 -18.88 -18.25
N SER A 194 -17.45 -19.99 -18.11
CA SER A 194 -17.99 -21.29 -17.75
C SER A 194 -17.56 -21.60 -16.32
N GLU A 195 -18.36 -22.40 -15.63
CA GLU A 195 -18.10 -22.86 -14.26
C GLU A 195 -16.70 -23.50 -14.14
N SER A 196 -16.25 -24.21 -15.20
CA SER A 196 -14.91 -24.78 -15.30
C SER A 196 -13.76 -23.75 -15.29
N HIS A 197 -13.94 -22.57 -15.89
CA HIS A 197 -12.90 -21.53 -15.87
C HIS A 197 -12.84 -20.81 -14.53
N LEU A 198 -13.92 -20.83 -13.74
CA LEU A 198 -13.94 -20.32 -12.37
C LEU A 198 -13.21 -21.29 -11.44
N GLU A 199 -13.44 -22.60 -11.57
CA GLU A 199 -12.72 -23.63 -10.79
C GLU A 199 -11.21 -23.65 -11.07
N GLU A 200 -10.77 -23.42 -12.32
CA GLU A 200 -9.34 -23.34 -12.66
C GLU A 200 -8.66 -22.07 -12.13
N ALA A 201 -9.42 -21.00 -11.92
CA ALA A 201 -8.91 -19.74 -11.38
C ALA A 201 -8.71 -19.76 -9.85
N GLY A 202 -9.30 -20.74 -9.15
CA GLY A 202 -9.17 -20.95 -7.70
C GLY A 202 -10.43 -20.62 -6.91
#